data_AF-A0A1B0D733-F1
#
_entry.id   AF-A0A1B0D733-F1
#
_cell.length_a   1.000
_cell.length_b   1.000
_cell.length_c   1.000
_cell.angle_alpha   90.00
_cell.angle_beta   90.00
_cell.angle_gamma   90.00
#
_symmetry.space_group_name_H-M   'P 1'
#
loop_
_entity.id
_entity.type
_entity.pdbx_description
1 polymer ?
#
loop_
_entity_poly.entity_id
_entity_poly.type
_entity_poly.pdbx_seq_one_letter_code
_entity_poly.pdbx_strand_id
1 'polypeptide(L)' 'MCQMISVNPVGVVPDFIFFCDAAASWVSPKSDLHEMLQKILSGFKTQVGEENWRRFVDQFPPQLAERLTTMYDI' A
#
# COMPACT_ATOMS: atom_id res chain seq x y z
N MET A 1 10.63 4.27 -16.97
CA MET A 1 10.09 3.88 -15.64
C MET A 1 11.16 3.94 -14.55
N CYS A 2 12.27 3.18 -14.64
CA CYS A 2 13.39 3.29 -13.68
C CYS A 2 13.99 4.71 -13.57
N GLN A 3 14.12 5.42 -14.69
CA GLN A 3 14.58 6.83 -14.71
C GLN A 3 13.62 7.81 -14.02
N MET A 4 12.31 7.52 -13.97
CA MET A 4 11.34 8.42 -13.31
C MET A 4 11.34 8.21 -11.79
N ILE A 5 11.58 6.98 -11.33
CA ILE A 5 11.76 6.63 -9.92
C ILE A 5 13.02 7.30 -9.33
N SER A 6 14.09 7.44 -10.13
CA SER A 6 15.31 8.15 -9.71
C SER A 6 15.15 9.67 -9.61
N VAL A 7 14.18 10.26 -10.32
CA VAL A 7 14.03 11.72 -10.44
C VAL A 7 12.92 12.25 -9.51
N ASN A 8 11.86 11.49 -9.27
CA ASN A 8 10.79 11.88 -8.35
C ASN A 8 10.00 10.66 -7.80
N PRO A 9 10.47 10.01 -6.72
CA PRO A 9 9.76 8.87 -6.12
C PRO A 9 8.36 9.23 -5.60
N VAL A 10 8.09 10.52 -5.31
CA VAL A 10 6.76 11.02 -4.90
C VAL A 10 5.75 10.96 -6.05
N GLY A 11 6.19 10.90 -7.31
CA GLY A 11 5.32 10.89 -8.48
C GLY A 11 4.76 9.52 -8.89
N VAL A 12 5.28 8.42 -8.33
CA VAL A 12 4.83 7.02 -8.63
C VAL A 12 3.97 6.43 -7.50
N VAL A 13 4.14 6.98 -6.30
CA VAL A 13 3.28 6.83 -5.13
C VAL A 13 1.76 7.03 -5.39
N PRO A 14 1.31 7.96 -6.27
CA PRO A 14 -0.11 8.20 -6.49
C PRO A 14 -0.88 7.01 -7.04
N ASP A 15 -0.22 6.07 -7.73
CA ASP A 15 -0.93 4.91 -8.29
C ASP A 15 -1.10 3.77 -7.29
N PHE A 16 -0.19 3.67 -6.31
CA PHE A 16 -0.25 2.61 -5.29
C PHE A 16 -1.41 2.84 -4.30
N ILE A 17 -1.87 4.08 -4.12
CA ILE A 17 -3.08 4.35 -3.33
C ILE A 17 -4.32 3.70 -3.97
N PHE A 18 -4.40 3.60 -5.31
CA PHE A 18 -5.51 2.91 -5.97
C PHE A 18 -5.46 1.41 -5.73
N PHE A 19 -4.25 0.84 -5.65
CA PHE A 19 -4.10 -0.55 -5.24
C PHE A 19 -4.53 -0.76 -3.79
N CYS A 20 -4.10 0.11 -2.88
CA CYS A 20 -4.50 0.06 -1.47
C CYS A 20 -6.02 0.23 -1.30
N ASP A 21 -6.65 1.16 -2.01
CA ASP A 21 -8.10 1.37 -2.02
C ASP A 21 -8.84 0.14 -2.55
N ALA A 22 -8.39 -0.41 -3.67
CA ALA A 22 -8.92 -1.67 -4.21
C ALA A 22 -8.74 -2.83 -3.22
N ALA A 23 -7.58 -2.94 -2.55
CA ALA A 23 -7.31 -3.98 -1.55
C ALA A 23 -8.17 -3.83 -0.29
N ALA A 24 -8.50 -2.60 0.12
CA ALA A 24 -9.37 -2.30 1.25
C ALA A 24 -10.87 -2.38 0.91
N SER A 25 -11.25 -2.34 -0.37
CA SER A 25 -12.64 -2.48 -0.83
C SER A 25 -13.20 -3.90 -0.65
N TRP A 26 -12.34 -4.89 -0.39
CA TRP A 26 -12.75 -6.29 -0.20
C TRP A 26 -13.37 -6.50 1.18
N VAL A 27 -14.66 -6.82 1.23
CA VAL A 27 -15.38 -7.06 2.50
C VAL A 27 -15.13 -8.46 3.08
N SER A 28 -14.78 -9.44 2.23
CA SER A 28 -14.43 -10.80 2.64
C SER A 28 -13.62 -11.51 1.54
N PRO A 29 -12.33 -11.16 1.36
CA PRO A 29 -11.49 -11.84 0.39
C PRO A 29 -11.29 -13.31 0.77
N LYS A 30 -11.15 -14.20 -0.23
CA LYS A 30 -10.72 -15.58 0.01
C LYS A 30 -9.30 -15.58 0.62
N SER A 31 -8.98 -16.57 1.45
CA SER A 31 -7.70 -16.63 2.16
C SER A 31 -6.48 -16.48 1.25
N ASP A 32 -6.47 -17.16 0.08
CA ASP A 32 -5.35 -17.05 -0.87
C ASP A 32 -5.18 -15.63 -1.43
N LEU A 33 -6.29 -14.92 -1.68
CA LEU A 33 -6.26 -13.54 -2.17
C LEU A 33 -5.78 -12.61 -1.07
N HIS A 34 -6.24 -12.82 0.17
CA HIS A 34 -5.81 -12.05 1.32
C HIS A 34 -4.29 -12.16 1.54
N GLU A 35 -3.75 -13.37 1.54
CA GLU A 35 -2.31 -13.61 1.65
C GLU A 35 -1.52 -12.95 0.52
N MET A 36 -2.05 -12.99 -0.71
CA MET A 36 -1.41 -12.35 -1.86
C MET A 36 -1.35 -10.83 -1.69
N LEU A 37 -2.46 -10.20 -1.30
CA LEU A 37 -2.52 -8.76 -1.04
C LEU A 37 -1.57 -8.36 0.09
N GLN A 38 -1.56 -9.12 1.19
CA GLN A 38 -0.64 -8.89 2.30
C GLN A 38 0.83 -8.98 1.88
N LYS A 39 1.20 -10.00 1.07
CA LYS A 39 2.56 -10.14 0.54
C LYS A 39 2.97 -8.95 -0.33
N ILE A 40 2.07 -8.44 -1.16
CA ILE A 40 2.32 -7.28 -2.02
C ILE A 40 2.54 -6.03 -1.17
N LEU A 41 1.67 -5.78 -0.19
CA LEU A 41 1.74 -4.61 0.70
C LEU A 41 3.03 -4.62 1.54
N SER A 42 3.36 -5.75 2.15
CA SER A 42 4.61 -5.92 2.92
C SER A 42 5.87 -5.82 2.05
N GLY A 43 5.81 -6.35 0.82
CA GLY A 43 6.89 -6.24 -0.16
C GLY A 43 7.15 -4.78 -0.56
N PHE A 44 6.07 -4.02 -0.82
CA PHE A 44 6.17 -2.61 -1.13
C PHE A 44 6.72 -1.81 0.06
N LYS A 45 6.20 -2.05 1.28
CA LYS A 45 6.71 -1.44 2.52
C LYS A 45 8.22 -1.68 2.69
N THR A 46 8.68 -2.90 2.44
CA THR A 46 10.11 -3.25 2.51
C THR A 46 10.93 -2.50 1.47
N GLN A 47 10.40 -2.36 0.25
CA GLN A 47 11.09 -1.71 -0.86
C GLN A 47 11.23 -0.19 -0.67
N VAL A 48 10.20 0.47 -0.13
CA VAL A 48 10.24 1.92 0.13
C VAL A 48 10.92 2.25 1.47
N GLY A 49 10.94 1.31 2.41
CA GLY A 49 11.49 1.47 3.75
C GLY A 49 10.51 2.14 4.73
N GLU A 50 10.71 1.91 6.03
CA GLU A 50 9.78 2.34 7.10
C GLU A 50 9.46 3.84 7.08
N GLU A 51 10.47 4.71 6.90
CA GLU A 51 10.24 6.17 6.91
C GLU A 51 9.36 6.62 5.74
N ASN A 52 9.61 6.10 4.54
CA ASN A 52 8.81 6.43 3.36
C ASN A 52 7.43 5.76 3.41
N TRP A 53 7.34 4.53 3.91
CA TRP A 53 6.06 3.86 4.15
C TRP A 53 5.19 4.68 5.10
N ARG A 54 5.76 5.16 6.22
CA ARG A 54 5.02 5.99 7.16
C ARG A 54 4.51 7.28 6.52
N ARG A 55 5.37 7.98 5.76
CA ARG A 55 4.94 9.18 5.00
C ARG A 55 3.90 8.88 3.93
N PHE A 56 3.89 7.67 3.39
CA PHE A 56 2.94 7.23 2.39
C PHE A 56 1.57 6.90 3.02
N VAL A 57 1.55 6.16 4.12
CA VAL A 57 0.32 5.87 4.88
C VAL A 57 -0.28 7.14 5.48
N ASP A 58 0.54 8.13 5.86
CA ASP A 58 0.06 9.44 6.37
C ASP A 58 -0.76 10.22 5.32
N GLN A 59 -0.57 9.92 4.04
CA GLN A 59 -1.35 10.51 2.94
C GLN A 59 -2.68 9.80 2.70
N PHE A 60 -2.94 8.67 3.36
CA PHE A 60 -4.18 7.93 3.16
C PHE A 60 -5.36 8.62 3.85
N PRO A 61 -6.57 8.54 3.26
CA PRO A 61 -7.78 8.84 3.99
C PRO A 61 -7.85 8.00 5.28
N PRO A 62 -8.32 8.55 6.42
CA PRO A 62 -8.33 7.84 7.70
C PRO A 62 -9.01 6.46 7.64
N GLN A 63 -10.11 6.37 6.89
CA GLN A 63 -10.84 5.11 6.70
C GLN A 63 -10.02 4.04 5.94
N LEU A 64 -9.21 4.46 4.97
CA LEU A 64 -8.38 3.54 4.21
C LEU A 64 -7.25 2.99 5.09
N ALA A 65 -6.59 3.85 5.85
CA ALA A 65 -5.53 3.46 6.77
C ALA A 65 -6.03 2.45 7.82
N GLU A 66 -7.16 2.75 8.47
CA GLU A 66 -7.77 1.85 9.47
C GLU A 66 -8.12 0.47 8.87
N ARG A 67 -8.65 0.44 7.65
CA ARG A 67 -8.99 -0.81 6.95
C ARG A 67 -7.76 -1.63 6.63
N LEU A 68 -6.70 -1.01 6.13
CA LEU A 68 -5.46 -1.71 5.78
C LEU A 68 -4.78 -2.28 7.02
N THR A 69 -4.73 -1.52 8.12
CA THR A 69 -4.20 -2.02 9.39
C THR A 69 -5.05 -3.16 9.95
N THR A 70 -6.38 -3.03 9.93
CA THR A 70 -7.29 -4.08 10.43
C THR A 70 -7.24 -5.37 9.60
N MET A 71 -7.11 -5.25 8.28
CA MET A 71 -7.11 -6.40 7.38
C MET A 71 -5.73 -7.04 7.26
N TYR A 72 -4.67 -6.25 7.05
CA TYR A 72 -3.37 -6.76 6.63
C TYR A 72 -2.23 -6.53 7.64
N ASP A 73 -2.52 -5.89 8.79
CA ASP A 73 -1.57 -5.60 9.88
C ASP A 73 -0.36 -4.74 9.43
N ILE A 74 -0.63 -3.71 8.62
CA ILE A 74 0.36 -2.79 8.03
C ILE A 74 0.18 -1.32 8.41
#